data_AF-A0A535REZ2-F1
#
_entry.id   AF-A0A535REZ2-F1
#
_cell.length_a   1.000
_cell.length_b   1.000
_cell.length_c   1.000
_cell.angle_alpha   90.00
_cell.angle_beta   90.00
_cell.angle_gamma   90.00
#
_symmetry.space_group_name_H-M   'P 1'
#
loop_
_entity.id
_entity.type
_entity.pdbx_description
1 polymer ?
#
loop_
_entity_poly.entity_id
_entity_poly.type
_entity_poly.pdbx_seq_one_letter_code
_entity_poly.pdbx_strand_id
1 'polypeptide(L)'
;MRFSLQDIKKHVQKRGGELTVSLHFLRPGEMRAEIARLIDYHEKLLGQPQRQFSDDDVRALVGDYRMAHCLAATLSRWYNRRACDWDEVLQGIGNTGLSEAGIASPVQLRLALYDYVNEHHAGFLDAGMRKEALERFAALYHLTAHDLEYLLA
;
A
#
# COMPACT_ATOMS: atom_id res chain seq x y z
N MET A 1 -5.11 7.17 11.26
CA MET A 1 -5.21 8.24 10.24
C MET A 1 -5.29 9.59 10.95
N ARG A 2 -4.47 10.58 10.56
CA ARG A 2 -4.52 11.95 11.10
C ARG A 2 -5.24 12.82 10.07
N PHE A 3 -6.37 13.43 10.43
CA PHE A 3 -7.08 14.34 9.53
C PHE A 3 -6.43 15.72 9.54
N SER A 4 -6.12 16.27 8.36
CA SER A 4 -5.98 17.72 8.23
C SER A 4 -7.37 18.33 8.11
N LEU A 5 -7.56 19.53 8.69
CA LEU A 5 -8.79 20.30 8.46
C LEU A 5 -9.01 20.63 6.98
N GLN A 6 -7.99 20.52 6.13
CA GLN A 6 -8.09 20.72 4.68
C GLN A 6 -8.77 19.55 3.94
N ASP A 7 -8.74 18.36 4.54
CA ASP A 7 -9.27 17.13 3.95
C ASP A 7 -10.76 16.91 4.25
N ILE A 8 -11.30 17.71 5.17
CA ILE A 8 -12.70 17.63 5.58
C ILE A 8 -13.56 18.47 4.63
N LYS A 9 -14.65 17.87 4.12
CA LYS A 9 -15.63 18.60 3.31
C LYS A 9 -16.34 19.64 4.18
N LYS A 10 -16.09 20.91 3.85
CA LYS A 10 -16.58 22.08 4.57
C LYS A 10 -16.95 23.19 3.61
N HIS A 11 -17.87 24.04 4.03
CA HIS A 11 -18.18 25.30 3.37
C HIS A 11 -17.50 26.44 4.13
N VAL A 12 -16.84 27.32 3.38
CA VAL A 12 -16.27 28.55 3.91
C VAL A 12 -17.02 29.70 3.26
N GLN A 13 -17.65 30.54 4.06
CA GLN A 13 -18.40 31.71 3.58
C GLN A 13 -17.86 32.96 4.27
N LYS A 14 -17.80 34.07 3.52
CA LYS A 14 -17.52 35.39 4.08
C LYS A 14 -18.81 36.21 4.03
N ARG A 15 -19.35 36.59 5.17
CA ARG A 15 -20.55 37.44 5.29
C ARG A 15 -20.25 38.60 6.23
N GLY A 16 -20.49 39.83 5.80
CA GLY A 16 -20.32 41.02 6.65
C GLY A 16 -18.90 41.27 7.16
N GLY A 17 -17.87 40.70 6.54
CA GLY A 17 -16.48 40.78 7.01
C GLY A 17 -16.03 39.61 7.88
N GLU A 18 -16.95 38.80 8.39
CA GLU A 18 -16.65 37.60 9.19
C GLU A 18 -16.53 36.35 8.30
N LEU A 19 -15.62 35.46 8.70
CA LEU A 19 -15.38 34.18 8.05
C LEU A 19 -16.09 33.08 8.84
N THR A 20 -17.06 32.42 8.19
CA THR A 20 -17.82 31.32 8.78
C THR A 20 -17.42 30.00 8.12
N VAL A 21 -17.22 28.97 8.93
CA VAL A 21 -16.94 27.60 8.48
C VAL A 21 -18.07 26.70 8.93
N SER A 22 -18.64 25.93 8.02
CA SER A 22 -19.62 24.88 8.34
C SER A 22 -19.20 23.54 7.73
N LEU A 23 -19.47 22.46 8.45
CA LEU A 23 -19.18 21.11 7.98
C LEU A 23 -20.30 20.62 7.05
N HIS A 24 -19.93 19.83 6.05
CA HIS A 24 -20.89 19.14 5.22
C HIS A 24 -21.26 17.81 5.87
N PHE A 25 -22.50 17.70 6.36
CA PHE A 25 -23.04 16.45 6.89
C PHE A 25 -23.85 15.72 5.81
N LEU A 26 -23.61 14.41 5.70
CA LEU A 26 -24.43 13.54 4.83
C LEU A 26 -25.84 13.40 5.41
N ARG A 27 -26.84 13.57 4.55
CA ARG A 27 -28.24 13.34 4.90
C ARG A 27 -28.60 11.85 4.75
N PRO A 28 -29.65 11.37 5.44
CA PRO A 28 -30.14 10.00 5.24
C PRO A 28 -30.44 9.73 3.76
N GLY A 29 -29.89 8.63 3.23
CA GLY A 29 -30.05 8.21 1.83
C GLY A 29 -29.09 8.86 0.83
N GLU A 30 -28.36 9.91 1.23
CA GLU A 30 -27.32 10.52 0.40
C GLU A 30 -26.15 9.54 0.21
N MET A 31 -25.58 9.51 -1.01
CA MET A 31 -24.40 8.69 -1.35
C MET A 31 -24.55 7.19 -1.09
N ARG A 32 -25.78 6.67 -1.02
CA ARG A 32 -26.04 5.27 -0.67
C ARG A 32 -25.33 4.29 -1.60
N ALA A 33 -25.29 4.59 -2.91
CA ALA A 33 -24.64 3.73 -3.89
C ALA A 33 -23.11 3.76 -3.77
N GLU A 34 -22.53 4.95 -3.56
CA GLU A 34 -21.09 5.17 -3.36
C GLU A 34 -20.61 4.44 -2.10
N ILE A 35 -21.36 4.56 -0.99
CA ILE A 35 -21.04 3.89 0.27
C ILE A 35 -21.11 2.36 0.09
N ALA A 36 -22.12 1.84 -0.60
CA ALA A 36 -22.22 0.41 -0.88
C ALA A 36 -21.02 -0.09 -1.70
N ARG A 37 -20.66 0.60 -2.78
CA ARG A 37 -19.47 0.26 -3.58
C ARG A 37 -18.17 0.32 -2.77
N LEU A 38 -18.06 1.29 -1.86
CA LEU A 38 -16.88 1.44 -1.02
C LEU A 38 -16.77 0.31 0.01
N ILE A 39 -17.90 -0.15 0.57
CA ILE A 39 -17.96 -1.34 1.43
C ILE A 39 -17.53 -2.57 0.63
N ASP A 40 -18.13 -2.80 -0.55
CA ASP A 40 -17.79 -3.93 -1.42
C ASP A 40 -16.30 -3.95 -1.78
N TYR A 41 -15.69 -2.77 -1.97
CA TYR A 41 -14.26 -2.63 -2.21
C TYR A 41 -13.43 -3.09 -1.00
N HIS A 42 -13.78 -2.66 0.22
CA HIS A 42 -13.06 -3.07 1.42
C HIS A 42 -13.23 -4.56 1.71
N GLU A 43 -14.43 -5.11 1.50
CA GLU A 43 -14.73 -6.53 1.65
C GLU A 43 -13.88 -7.41 0.72
N LYS A 44 -13.70 -6.99 -0.54
CA LYS A 44 -12.81 -7.69 -1.50
C LYS A 44 -11.34 -7.73 -1.07
N LEU A 45 -10.92 -6.77 -0.25
CA LEU A 45 -9.55 -6.66 0.25
C LEU A 45 -9.33 -7.42 1.57
N LEU A 46 -10.36 -8.09 2.11
CA LEU A 46 -10.18 -8.92 3.29
C LEU A 46 -9.20 -10.06 3.01
N GLY A 47 -8.22 -10.21 3.91
CA GLY A 47 -7.13 -11.18 3.75
C GLY A 47 -6.12 -10.83 2.66
N GLN A 48 -6.30 -9.73 1.94
CA GLN A 48 -5.36 -9.28 0.92
C GLN A 48 -4.23 -8.42 1.53
N PRO A 49 -3.04 -8.40 0.92
CA PRO A 49 -1.96 -7.50 1.31
C PRO A 49 -2.39 -6.03 1.30
N GLN A 50 -1.92 -5.26 2.28
CA GLN A 50 -2.25 -3.82 2.40
C GLN A 50 -1.99 -3.02 1.12
N ARG A 51 -0.95 -3.38 0.36
CA ARG A 51 -0.56 -2.70 -0.88
C ARG A 51 -1.59 -2.80 -2.01
N GLN A 52 -2.56 -3.72 -1.92
CA GLN A 52 -3.66 -3.78 -2.89
C GLN A 52 -4.69 -2.67 -2.69
N PHE A 53 -4.70 -2.02 -1.53
CA PHE A 53 -5.55 -0.86 -1.30
C PHE A 53 -4.99 0.37 -2.04
N SER A 54 -5.88 1.09 -2.75
CA SER A 54 -5.57 2.31 -3.47
C SER A 54 -6.48 3.45 -3.01
N ASP A 55 -5.88 4.56 -2.56
CA ASP A 55 -6.61 5.79 -2.26
C ASP A 55 -7.27 6.38 -3.52
N ASP A 56 -6.68 6.16 -4.70
CA ASP A 56 -7.23 6.66 -5.96
C ASP A 56 -8.47 5.88 -6.40
N ASP A 57 -8.51 4.57 -6.14
CA ASP A 57 -9.72 3.77 -6.38
C ASP A 57 -10.86 4.23 -5.48
N VAL A 58 -10.57 4.46 -4.20
CA VAL A 58 -11.52 5.01 -3.23
C VAL A 58 -12.07 6.37 -3.70
N ARG A 59 -11.18 7.25 -4.20
CA ARG A 59 -11.59 8.54 -4.78
C ARG A 59 -12.45 8.36 -6.01
N ALA A 60 -12.12 7.42 -6.89
CA ALA A 60 -12.88 7.13 -8.11
C ALA A 60 -14.31 6.61 -7.80
N LEU A 61 -14.46 5.79 -6.76
CA LEU A 61 -15.77 5.24 -6.35
C LEU A 61 -16.74 6.30 -5.80
N VAL A 62 -16.18 7.35 -5.18
CA VAL A 62 -16.92 8.40 -4.45
C VAL A 62 -17.01 9.71 -5.23
N GLY A 63 -16.05 9.99 -6.12
CA GLY A 63 -15.93 11.20 -6.94
C GLY A 63 -15.33 12.41 -6.21
N ASP A 64 -15.89 12.78 -5.06
CA ASP A 64 -15.37 13.88 -4.24
C ASP A 64 -14.24 13.38 -3.32
N TYR A 65 -13.00 13.83 -3.54
CA TYR A 65 -11.85 13.32 -2.79
C TYR A 65 -11.92 13.58 -1.27
N ARG A 66 -12.52 14.70 -0.83
CA ARG A 66 -12.65 15.02 0.59
C ARG A 66 -13.66 14.08 1.25
N MET A 67 -14.77 13.83 0.57
CA MET A 67 -15.76 12.87 1.02
C MET A 67 -15.21 11.44 1.00
N ALA A 68 -14.49 11.07 -0.05
CA ALA A 68 -13.84 9.77 -0.18
C ALA A 68 -12.91 9.49 1.01
N HIS A 69 -12.09 10.48 1.35
CA HIS A 69 -11.20 10.40 2.49
C HIS A 69 -11.95 10.26 3.82
N CYS A 70 -13.02 11.05 4.04
CA CYS A 70 -13.84 10.96 5.25
C CYS A 70 -14.55 9.59 5.38
N LEU A 71 -15.08 9.05 4.28
CA LEU A 71 -15.74 7.75 4.25
C LEU A 71 -14.75 6.61 4.49
N ALA A 72 -13.59 6.62 3.82
CA ALA A 72 -12.55 5.60 4.02
C ALA A 72 -11.98 5.63 5.43
N ALA A 73 -11.77 6.82 6.00
CA ALA A 73 -11.35 6.95 7.39
C ALA A 73 -12.42 6.46 8.37
N THR A 74 -13.70 6.65 8.06
CA THR A 74 -14.81 6.07 8.84
C THR A 74 -14.75 4.54 8.79
N LEU A 75 -14.66 3.97 7.58
CA LEU A 75 -14.55 2.52 7.38
C LEU A 75 -13.30 1.90 8.00
N SER A 76 -12.21 2.66 8.13
CA SER A 76 -10.98 2.17 8.80
C SER A 76 -11.18 1.77 10.27
N ARG A 77 -12.30 2.14 10.89
CA ARG A 77 -12.66 1.67 12.23
C ARG A 77 -13.14 0.22 12.25
N TRP A 78 -13.62 -0.29 11.12
CA TRP A 78 -14.10 -1.67 10.95
C TRP A 78 -13.11 -2.51 10.14
N TYR A 79 -12.51 -1.94 9.11
CA TYR A 79 -11.49 -2.59 8.28
C TYR A 79 -10.10 -2.11 8.68
N ASN A 80 -9.45 -2.89 9.54
CA ASN A 80 -8.07 -2.64 9.90
C ASN A 80 -7.13 -3.24 8.86
N ARG A 81 -6.14 -2.44 8.47
CA ARG A 81 -5.04 -2.88 7.61
C ARG A 81 -3.84 -3.12 8.50
N ARG A 82 -3.30 -4.34 8.44
CA ARG A 82 -2.05 -4.71 9.09
C ARG A 82 -1.00 -4.90 8.00
N ALA A 83 0.20 -4.40 8.22
CA ALA A 83 1.34 -4.89 7.45
C ALA A 83 1.50 -6.39 7.76
N CYS A 84 1.78 -7.19 6.74
CA CYS A 84 2.19 -8.57 6.97
C CYS A 84 3.59 -8.56 7.59
N ASP A 85 3.80 -9.36 8.62
CA ASP A 85 5.14 -9.52 9.18
C ASP A 85 6.02 -10.29 8.17
N TRP A 86 7.33 -10.03 8.20
CA TRP A 86 8.30 -10.66 7.29
C TRP A 86 8.16 -12.18 7.28
N ASP A 87 8.04 -12.78 8.46
CA ASP A 87 7.90 -14.23 8.61
C ASP A 87 6.58 -14.76 8.02
N GLU A 88 5.49 -14.01 8.14
CA GLU A 88 4.20 -14.38 7.54
C GLU A 88 4.26 -14.37 6.01
N VAL A 89 4.95 -13.37 5.45
CA VAL A 89 5.17 -13.28 4.00
C VAL A 89 6.02 -14.45 3.51
N LEU A 90 7.12 -14.76 4.21
CA LEU A 90 8.00 -15.89 3.84
C LEU A 90 7.28 -17.24 3.93
N GLN A 91 6.44 -17.46 4.95
CA GLN A 91 5.62 -18.66 5.06
C GLN A 91 4.69 -18.85 3.86
N GLY A 92 4.17 -17.76 3.29
CA GLY A 92 3.33 -17.81 2.10
C GLY A 92 4.08 -18.17 0.81
N ILE A 93 5.37 -17.83 0.73
CA ILE A 93 6.24 -18.16 -0.42
C ILE A 93 6.75 -19.60 -0.34
N GLY A 94 6.96 -20.10 0.88
CA GLY A 94 7.39 -21.47 1.15
C GLY A 94 8.82 -21.52 1.71
N ASN A 95 9.53 -22.61 1.41
CA ASN A 95 10.88 -22.79 1.94
C ASN A 95 11.89 -21.91 1.18
N THR A 96 12.47 -20.93 1.86
CA THR A 96 13.46 -20.01 1.30
C THR A 96 14.77 -20.13 2.08
N GLY A 97 15.91 -19.95 1.41
CA GLY A 97 17.24 -19.94 2.05
C GLY A 97 17.54 -18.65 2.82
N LEU A 98 16.58 -17.71 2.90
CA LEU A 98 16.80 -16.38 3.47
C LEU A 98 17.11 -16.42 4.97
N SER A 99 16.40 -17.26 5.72
CA SER A 99 16.61 -17.39 7.18
C SER A 99 17.98 -17.98 7.49
N GLU A 100 18.40 -19.01 6.73
CA GLU A 100 19.73 -19.64 6.86
C GLU A 100 20.86 -18.66 6.50
N ALA A 101 20.62 -17.76 5.55
CA ALA A 101 21.52 -16.68 5.19
C ALA A 101 21.50 -15.48 6.17
N GLY A 102 20.69 -15.53 7.23
CA GLY A 102 20.57 -14.45 8.21
C GLY A 102 19.80 -13.21 7.72
N ILE A 103 19.01 -13.35 6.65
CA ILE A 103 18.18 -12.28 6.09
C ILE A 103 16.79 -12.34 6.74
N ALA A 104 16.57 -11.47 7.72
CA ALA A 104 15.34 -11.40 8.52
C ALA A 104 14.48 -10.15 8.21
N SER A 105 14.81 -9.40 7.16
CA SER A 105 14.05 -8.20 6.78
C SER A 105 14.23 -7.80 5.31
N PRO A 106 13.28 -7.03 4.74
CA PRO A 106 13.42 -6.50 3.39
C PRO A 106 14.65 -5.61 3.20
N VAL A 107 15.10 -4.93 4.27
CA VAL A 107 16.31 -4.09 4.23
C VAL A 107 17.54 -4.96 4.05
N GLN A 108 17.66 -6.06 4.80
CA GLN A 108 18.78 -6.99 4.66
C GLN A 108 18.79 -7.67 3.29
N LEU A 109 17.62 -7.99 2.73
CA LEU A 109 17.52 -8.53 1.37
C LEU A 109 18.02 -7.54 0.31
N ARG A 110 17.68 -6.25 0.44
CA ARG A 110 18.18 -5.18 -0.44
C ARG A 110 19.70 -5.03 -0.34
N LEU A 111 20.25 -5.09 0.88
CA LEU A 111 21.70 -5.02 1.08
C LEU A 111 22.39 -6.22 0.42
N ALA A 112 21.91 -7.44 0.66
CA ALA A 112 22.44 -8.64 0.01
C ALA A 112 22.41 -8.54 -1.52
N LEU A 113 21.34 -7.96 -2.10
CA LEU A 113 21.26 -7.71 -3.54
C LEU A 113 22.32 -6.69 -4.00
N TYR A 114 22.49 -5.60 -3.26
CA TYR A 114 23.52 -4.59 -3.60
C TYR A 114 24.92 -5.16 -3.49
N ASP A 115 25.20 -5.95 -2.46
CA ASP A 115 26.49 -6.64 -2.28
C ASP A 115 26.74 -7.60 -3.45
N TYR A 116 25.74 -8.40 -3.82
CA TYR A 116 25.82 -9.29 -4.99
C TYR A 116 26.14 -8.52 -6.28
N VAL A 117 25.45 -7.40 -6.53
CA VAL A 117 25.67 -6.56 -7.72
C VAL A 117 27.04 -5.88 -7.70
N ASN A 118 27.50 -5.45 -6.53
CA ASN A 118 28.84 -4.89 -6.37
C ASN A 118 29.92 -5.92 -6.69
N GLU A 119 29.78 -7.14 -6.20
CA GLU A 119 30.75 -8.22 -6.38
C GLU A 119 30.78 -8.76 -7.83
N HIS A 120 29.61 -8.92 -8.46
CA HIS A 120 29.50 -9.64 -9.75
C HIS A 120 29.38 -8.72 -10.96
N HIS A 121 28.95 -7.46 -10.75
CA HIS A 121 28.63 -6.52 -11.82
C HIS A 121 29.23 -5.13 -11.60
N ALA A 122 30.23 -5.00 -10.73
CA ALA A 122 30.91 -3.73 -10.42
C ALA A 122 29.93 -2.61 -9.99
N GLY A 123 28.83 -2.98 -9.35
CA GLY A 123 27.86 -2.05 -8.76
C GLY A 123 26.83 -1.49 -9.74
N PHE A 124 26.80 -1.96 -11.00
CA PHE A 124 25.81 -1.48 -11.97
C PHE A 124 25.24 -2.62 -12.82
N LEU A 125 23.91 -2.67 -12.92
CA LEU A 125 23.20 -3.56 -13.83
C LEU A 125 22.59 -2.74 -14.98
N ASP A 126 23.03 -2.99 -16.20
CA ASP A 126 22.33 -2.47 -17.38
C ASP A 126 20.98 -3.19 -17.59
N ALA A 127 20.13 -2.60 -18.43
CA ALA A 127 18.78 -3.11 -18.67
C ALA A 127 18.76 -4.51 -19.33
N GLY A 128 19.79 -4.88 -20.09
CA GLY A 128 19.91 -6.19 -20.73
C GLY A 128 20.32 -7.29 -19.76
N MET A 129 21.18 -6.96 -18.80
CA MET A 129 21.70 -7.90 -17.80
C MET A 129 20.84 -8.01 -16.53
N ARG A 130 20.02 -6.99 -16.25
CA ARG A 130 19.23 -6.90 -15.02
C ARG A 130 18.39 -8.15 -14.76
N LYS A 131 17.66 -8.63 -15.77
CA LYS A 131 16.75 -9.78 -15.60
C LYS A 131 17.53 -11.04 -15.19
N GLU A 132 18.60 -11.33 -15.90
CA GLU A 132 19.43 -12.52 -15.64
C GLU A 132 20.13 -12.41 -14.28
N ALA A 133 20.64 -11.24 -13.91
CA ALA A 133 21.28 -11.02 -12.61
C ALA A 133 20.29 -11.21 -11.44
N LEU A 134 19.06 -10.70 -11.58
CA LEU A 134 18.02 -10.88 -10.56
C LEU A 134 17.56 -12.34 -10.47
N GLU A 135 17.44 -13.06 -11.58
CA GLU A 135 17.12 -14.50 -11.59
C GLU A 135 18.22 -15.31 -10.89
N ARG A 136 19.50 -15.01 -11.15
CA ARG A 136 20.64 -15.66 -10.49
C ARG A 136 20.68 -15.36 -8.99
N PHE A 137 20.44 -14.11 -8.60
CA PHE A 137 20.37 -13.73 -7.18
C PHE A 137 19.20 -14.41 -6.47
N ALA A 138 18.01 -14.45 -7.09
CA ALA A 138 16.84 -15.13 -6.53
C ALA A 138 17.12 -16.62 -6.28
N ALA A 139 17.80 -17.28 -7.23
CA ALA A 139 18.16 -18.69 -7.13
C ALA A 139 19.07 -19.02 -5.93
N LEU A 140 19.93 -18.09 -5.48
CA LEU A 140 20.78 -18.29 -4.29
C LEU A 140 19.97 -18.54 -3.01
N TYR A 141 18.76 -17.99 -2.94
CA TYR A 141 17.89 -18.07 -1.77
C TYR A 141 16.64 -18.93 -2.03
N HIS A 142 16.64 -19.73 -3.09
CA HIS A 142 15.50 -20.55 -3.51
C HIS A 142 14.22 -19.74 -3.79
N LEU A 143 14.38 -18.51 -4.28
CA LEU A 143 13.27 -17.63 -4.68
C LEU A 143 13.07 -17.69 -6.21
N THR A 144 11.84 -17.44 -6.66
CA THR A 144 11.62 -17.05 -8.05
C THR A 144 11.91 -15.56 -8.25
N ALA A 145 12.11 -15.14 -9.51
CA ALA A 145 12.23 -13.71 -9.82
C ALA A 145 10.98 -12.91 -9.38
N HIS A 146 9.79 -13.54 -9.45
CA HIS A 146 8.55 -12.93 -8.99
C HIS A 146 8.53 -12.72 -7.47
N ASP A 147 8.99 -13.71 -6.70
CA ASP A 147 9.06 -13.60 -5.23
C ASP A 147 10.07 -12.54 -4.81
N LEU A 148 11.22 -12.49 -5.49
CA LEU A 148 12.23 -11.46 -5.25
C LEU A 148 11.67 -10.06 -5.50
N GLU A 149 10.99 -9.85 -6.64
CA GLU A 149 10.32 -8.57 -6.93
C GLU A 149 9.25 -8.23 -5.88
N TYR A 150 8.46 -9.22 -5.45
CA TYR A 150 7.45 -9.07 -4.41
C TYR A 150 8.05 -8.57 -3.10
N LEU A 151 9.18 -9.15 -2.68
CA LEU A 151 9.84 -8.86 -1.40
C LEU A 151 10.62 -7.54 -1.40
N LEU A 152 11.02 -7.05 -2.57
CA LEU A 152 11.78 -5.80 -2.71
C LEU A 152 10.89 -4.56 -2.85
N ALA A 153 9.66 -4.72 -3.37
CA ALA A 153 8.66 -3.66 -3.56
C ALA A 153 8.24 -2.99 -2.24
#